data_AF-A0A2V8SW71-F1
#
_entry.id   AF-A0A2V8SW71-F1
#
_cell.length_a   1.000
_cell.length_b   1.000
_cell.length_c   1.000
_cell.angle_alpha   90.00
_cell.angle_beta   90.00
_cell.angle_gamma   90.00
#
_symmetry.space_group_name_H-M   'P 1'
#
loop_
_entity.id
_entity.type
_entity.pdbx_description
1 polymer ?
#
loop_
_entity_poly.entity_id
_entity_poly.type
_entity_poly.pdbx_seq_one_letter_code
_entity_poly.pdbx_strand_id
1 'polypeptide(L)'
;RDRSIRFNTLFVLVPFLLFTAYVMSSKINIGVRYYLPAYPFLFTMSGALLDRLLQLRARRALGVAVVAVVIGWCAVETVREYPNYIPYMNQLAYARPHWWYLSDSNVEWGDDAGSLAAYLKARGETKVRGALLGGYWALSHYGVQYLDLFAPPEERQPETKYVAIGASYLNGSTVVPGPPGSGRETFELRVNFFDEYRRRTPEAVIGNSIYVFRVR
;
A
#
# COMPACT_ATOMS: atom_id res chain seq x y z
N ARG A 1 -32.31 16.00 27.83
CA ARG A 1 -31.80 14.78 27.14
C ARG A 1 -31.46 15.03 25.67
N ASP A 2 -32.27 15.78 24.91
CA ASP A 2 -32.00 16.04 23.48
C ASP A 2 -30.85 17.05 23.23
N ARG A 3 -30.77 18.15 24.00
CA ARG A 3 -29.65 19.14 23.89
C ARG A 3 -28.26 18.54 24.14
N SER A 4 -28.12 17.64 25.12
CA SER A 4 -26.84 17.01 25.46
C SER A 4 -26.36 16.05 24.38
N ILE A 5 -27.28 15.33 23.73
CA ILE A 5 -26.96 14.44 22.62
C ILE A 5 -26.51 15.24 21.39
N ARG A 6 -27.18 16.36 21.09
CA ARG A 6 -26.79 17.27 20.00
C ARG A 6 -25.41 17.90 20.27
N PHE A 7 -25.17 18.34 21.50
CA PHE A 7 -23.87 18.87 21.92
C PHE A 7 -22.75 17.84 21.74
N ASN A 8 -22.91 16.62 22.28
CA ASN A 8 -21.89 15.57 22.16
C ASN A 8 -21.62 15.16 20.69
N THR A 9 -22.66 15.14 19.85
CA THR A 9 -22.50 14.83 18.41
C THR A 9 -21.70 15.93 17.71
N LEU A 10 -21.98 17.21 18.00
CA LEU A 10 -21.24 18.34 17.45
C LEU A 10 -19.77 18.34 17.91
N PHE A 11 -19.49 17.94 19.15
CA PHE A 11 -18.13 17.84 19.68
C PHE A 11 -17.25 16.80 18.98
N VAL A 12 -17.86 15.78 18.36
CA VAL A 12 -17.13 14.77 17.57
C VAL A 12 -17.12 15.15 16.09
N LEU A 13 -18.26 15.61 15.57
CA LEU A 13 -18.44 15.90 14.15
C LEU A 13 -17.66 17.15 13.72
N VAL A 14 -17.66 18.22 14.51
CA VAL A 14 -16.99 19.48 14.13
C VAL A 14 -15.47 19.30 14.01
N PRO A 15 -14.74 18.73 15.00
CA PRO A 15 -13.31 18.49 14.84
C PRO A 15 -13.00 17.52 13.70
N PHE A 16 -13.83 16.48 13.50
CA PHE A 16 -13.69 15.56 12.38
C PHE A 16 -13.78 16.28 11.02
N LEU A 17 -14.80 17.13 10.84
CA LEU A 17 -15.00 17.87 9.59
C LEU A 17 -13.89 18.91 9.38
N LEU A 18 -13.49 19.64 10.42
CA LEU A 18 -12.40 20.61 10.34
C LEU A 18 -11.07 19.93 10.00
N PHE A 19 -10.76 18.82 10.66
CA PHE A 19 -9.55 18.05 10.36
C PHE A 19 -9.58 17.46 8.95
N THR A 20 -10.74 16.93 8.52
CA THR A 20 -10.89 16.43 7.15
C THR A 20 -10.69 17.54 6.12
N ALA A 21 -11.32 18.71 6.31
CA ALA A 21 -11.14 19.85 5.43
C ALA A 21 -9.68 20.32 5.39
N TYR A 22 -9.02 20.37 6.54
CA TYR A 22 -7.60 20.70 6.64
C TYR A 22 -6.73 19.71 5.85
N VAL A 23 -6.93 18.40 6.04
CA VAL A 23 -6.19 17.36 5.32
C VAL A 23 -6.43 17.45 3.81
N MET A 24 -7.68 17.65 3.37
CA MET A 24 -8.01 17.82 1.95
C MET A 24 -7.41 19.08 1.32
N SER A 25 -7.14 20.11 2.11
CA SER A 25 -6.49 21.36 1.67
C SER A 25 -4.95 21.32 1.74
N SER A 26 -4.39 20.30 2.39
CA SER A 26 -2.95 20.19 2.62
C SER A 26 -2.23 19.74 1.37
N LYS A 27 -1.01 20.26 1.17
CA LYS A 27 -0.09 19.81 0.11
C LYS A 27 0.69 18.55 0.51
N ILE A 28 0.59 18.11 1.76
CA ILE A 28 1.29 16.92 2.27
C ILE A 28 0.55 15.68 1.77
N ASN A 29 1.22 14.86 0.97
CA ASN A 29 0.67 13.62 0.44
C ASN A 29 1.51 12.42 0.89
N ILE A 30 1.41 12.08 2.19
CA ILE A 30 2.05 10.89 2.79
C ILE A 30 1.06 9.71 2.91
N GLY A 31 0.05 9.70 2.02
CA GLY A 31 -1.02 8.69 1.98
C GLY A 31 -2.00 8.78 3.16
N VAL A 32 -2.69 7.67 3.42
CA VAL A 32 -3.75 7.56 4.47
C VAL A 32 -3.22 7.82 5.88
N ARG A 33 -1.91 7.72 6.09
CA ARG A 33 -1.24 7.98 7.38
C ARG A 33 -1.54 9.37 7.91
N TYR A 34 -1.63 10.35 7.01
CA TYR A 34 -1.97 11.72 7.38
C TYR A 34 -3.43 11.87 7.84
N TYR A 35 -4.31 10.96 7.43
CA TYR A 35 -5.72 10.95 7.79
C TYR A 35 -6.03 10.09 9.04
N LEU A 36 -5.06 9.34 9.57
CA LEU A 36 -5.24 8.51 10.78
C LEU A 36 -5.87 9.24 11.98
N PRO A 37 -5.57 10.52 12.26
CA PRO A 37 -6.21 11.23 13.37
C PRO A 37 -7.73 11.41 13.21
N ALA A 38 -8.30 11.22 12.01
CA ALA A 38 -9.74 11.25 11.78
C ALA A 38 -10.46 9.98 12.29
N TYR A 39 -9.76 8.85 12.39
CA TYR A 39 -10.35 7.54 12.67
C TYR A 39 -11.01 7.43 14.06
N PRO A 40 -10.45 7.96 15.15
CA PRO A 40 -11.11 7.95 16.46
C PRO A 40 -12.50 8.61 16.44
N PHE A 41 -12.67 9.69 15.68
CA PHE A 41 -13.97 10.35 15.52
C PHE A 41 -14.95 9.45 14.77
N LEU A 42 -14.52 8.83 13.67
CA LEU A 42 -15.32 7.87 12.91
C LEU A 42 -15.75 6.68 13.77
N PHE A 43 -14.83 6.06 14.51
CA PHE A 43 -15.13 4.93 15.40
C PHE A 43 -16.12 5.31 16.50
N THR A 44 -15.95 6.50 17.10
CA THR A 44 -16.89 7.00 18.13
C THR A 44 -18.28 7.20 17.55
N MET A 45 -18.39 7.82 16.37
CA MET A 45 -19.68 8.02 15.69
C MET A 45 -20.33 6.69 15.28
N SER A 46 -19.56 5.75 14.73
CA SER A 46 -20.03 4.41 14.38
C SER A 46 -20.54 3.64 15.60
N GLY A 47 -19.82 3.68 16.72
CA GLY A 47 -20.24 3.06 17.98
C GLY A 47 -21.53 3.68 18.53
N ALA A 48 -21.64 5.00 18.52
CA ALA A 48 -22.86 5.70 18.96
C ALA A 48 -24.06 5.40 18.05
N LEU A 49 -23.85 5.27 16.74
CA LEU A 49 -24.89 4.88 15.79
C LEU A 49 -25.37 3.45 16.05
N LEU A 50 -24.43 2.52 16.26
CA LEU A 50 -24.73 1.12 16.56
C LEU A 50 -25.50 0.99 17.88
N ASP A 51 -25.07 1.65 18.94
CA ASP A 51 -25.76 1.66 20.24
C ASP A 51 -27.23 2.10 20.09
N ARG A 52 -27.48 3.18 19.34
CA ARG A 52 -28.85 3.62 19.04
C ARG A 52 -29.67 2.59 18.27
N LEU A 53 -29.08 1.93 17.28
CA LEU A 53 -29.77 0.88 16.52
C LEU A 53 -30.14 -0.32 17.42
N LEU A 54 -29.30 -0.66 18.38
CA LEU A 54 -29.51 -1.79 19.30
C LEU A 54 -30.54 -1.48 20.39
N GLN A 55 -30.63 -0.23 20.85
CA GLN A 55 -31.62 0.21 21.85
C GLN A 55 -33.06 0.27 21.29
N LEU A 56 -33.20 0.50 19.97
CA LEU A 56 -34.51 0.51 19.32
C LEU A 56 -34.97 -0.93 19.05
N ARG A 57 -35.95 -1.42 19.82
CA ARG A 57 -36.45 -2.82 19.72
C ARG A 57 -36.80 -3.24 18.29
N ALA A 58 -37.40 -2.36 17.50
CA ALA A 58 -37.73 -2.61 16.09
C ALA A 58 -36.51 -2.65 15.14
N ARG A 59 -35.38 -2.05 15.51
CA ARG A 59 -34.15 -1.98 14.68
C ARG A 59 -33.00 -2.80 15.23
N ARG A 60 -33.16 -3.45 16.38
CA ARG A 60 -32.12 -4.28 17.02
C ARG A 60 -31.65 -5.41 16.11
N ALA A 61 -32.59 -6.12 15.47
CA ALA A 61 -32.25 -7.20 14.53
C ALA A 61 -31.42 -6.68 13.35
N LEU A 62 -31.77 -5.50 12.82
CA LEU A 62 -30.99 -4.83 11.77
C LEU A 62 -29.59 -4.46 12.26
N GLY A 63 -29.46 -3.87 13.46
CA GLY A 63 -28.16 -3.52 14.05
C GLY A 63 -27.25 -4.74 14.20
N VAL A 64 -27.78 -5.85 14.72
CA VAL A 64 -27.05 -7.13 14.84
C VAL A 64 -26.66 -7.67 13.47
N ALA A 65 -27.59 -7.67 12.50
CA ALA A 65 -27.31 -8.14 11.14
C ALA A 65 -26.20 -7.32 10.47
N VAL A 66 -26.24 -5.99 10.58
CA VAL A 66 -25.20 -5.09 10.03
C VAL A 66 -23.83 -5.42 10.63
N VAL A 67 -23.74 -5.58 11.96
CA VAL A 67 -22.47 -5.94 12.62
C VAL A 67 -21.99 -7.32 12.17
N ALA A 68 -22.87 -8.32 12.12
CA ALA A 68 -22.52 -9.65 11.68
C ALA A 68 -22.01 -9.67 10.23
N VAL A 69 -22.64 -8.90 9.34
CA VAL A 69 -22.22 -8.74 7.94
C VAL A 69 -20.85 -8.07 7.87
N VAL A 70 -20.63 -6.97 8.59
CA VAL A 70 -19.34 -6.24 8.57
C VAL A 70 -18.21 -7.10 9.13
N ILE A 71 -18.42 -7.79 10.25
CA ILE A 71 -17.42 -8.69 10.85
C ILE A 71 -17.15 -9.88 9.91
N GLY A 72 -18.21 -10.50 9.37
CA GLY A 72 -18.08 -11.58 8.41
C GLY A 72 -17.31 -11.16 7.16
N TRP A 73 -17.59 -9.96 6.64
CA TRP A 73 -16.83 -9.37 5.53
C TRP A 73 -15.35 -9.19 5.89
N CYS A 74 -15.04 -8.56 7.02
CA CYS A 74 -13.65 -8.37 7.46
C CYS A 74 -12.93 -9.70 7.64
N ALA A 75 -13.59 -10.73 8.17
CA ALA A 75 -13.01 -12.07 8.34
C ALA A 75 -12.72 -12.73 6.98
N VAL A 76 -13.68 -12.67 6.05
CA VAL A 76 -13.50 -13.19 4.68
C VAL A 76 -12.34 -12.50 3.98
N GLU A 77 -12.26 -11.17 4.05
CA GLU A 77 -11.17 -10.41 3.42
C GLU A 77 -9.82 -10.66 4.08
N THR A 78 -9.77 -10.80 5.40
CA THR A 78 -8.55 -11.19 6.13
C THR A 78 -8.05 -12.55 5.65
N VAL A 79 -8.93 -13.54 5.55
CA VAL A 79 -8.54 -14.89 5.10
C VAL A 79 -8.12 -14.88 3.63
N ARG A 80 -8.81 -14.11 2.78
CA ARG A 80 -8.51 -14.00 1.34
C ARG A 80 -7.18 -13.35 1.05
N GLU A 81 -6.83 -12.32 1.81
CA GLU A 81 -5.61 -11.55 1.56
C GLU A 81 -4.39 -12.17 2.24
N TYR A 82 -4.56 -13.10 3.18
CA TYR A 82 -3.43 -13.81 3.78
C TYR A 82 -2.53 -14.46 2.70
N PRO A 83 -1.20 -14.27 2.76
CA PRO A 83 -0.41 -13.56 3.77
C PRO A 83 -0.12 -12.07 3.46
N ASN A 84 -0.63 -11.55 2.35
CA ASN A 84 -0.21 -10.29 1.72
C ASN A 84 -1.07 -9.08 2.16
N TYR A 85 -1.12 -8.81 3.46
CA TYR A 85 -2.04 -7.79 4.00
C TYR A 85 -1.72 -6.35 3.62
N ILE A 86 -0.44 -6.03 3.36
CA ILE A 86 -0.01 -4.66 3.08
C ILE A 86 -0.69 -4.09 1.82
N PRO A 87 -0.66 -4.76 0.65
CA PRO A 87 -1.31 -4.27 -0.57
C PRO A 87 -2.84 -4.42 -0.60
N TYR A 88 -3.47 -4.84 0.51
CA TYR A 88 -4.91 -4.97 0.60
C TYR A 88 -5.62 -3.67 0.19
N MET A 89 -6.61 -3.80 -0.68
CA MET A 89 -7.60 -2.76 -0.93
C MET A 89 -8.98 -3.41 -0.91
N ASN A 90 -9.97 -2.68 -0.38
CA ASN A 90 -11.34 -3.13 -0.44
C ASN A 90 -11.88 -3.14 -1.87
N GLN A 91 -13.07 -3.70 -2.05
CA GLN A 91 -13.74 -3.97 -3.32
C GLN A 91 -14.08 -2.71 -4.14
N LEU A 92 -13.99 -1.52 -3.54
CA LEU A 92 -14.14 -0.26 -4.28
C LEU A 92 -12.92 0.01 -5.17
N ALA A 93 -11.76 -0.56 -4.84
CA ALA A 93 -10.59 -0.59 -5.70
C ALA A 93 -10.78 -1.66 -6.79
N TYR A 94 -11.60 -1.35 -7.80
CA TYR A 94 -11.97 -2.34 -8.83
C TYR A 94 -10.85 -2.59 -9.85
N ALA A 95 -9.97 -1.62 -10.10
CA ALA A 95 -8.95 -1.71 -11.13
C ALA A 95 -7.66 -2.36 -10.60
N ARG A 96 -7.17 -3.38 -11.31
CA ARG A 96 -5.84 -3.94 -11.08
C ARG A 96 -4.82 -3.26 -12.00
N PRO A 97 -3.56 -3.13 -11.55
CA PRO A 97 -3.07 -3.43 -10.21
C PRO A 97 -3.48 -2.38 -9.15
N HIS A 98 -3.66 -2.81 -7.90
CA HIS A 98 -4.20 -1.96 -6.82
C HIS A 98 -3.31 -0.79 -6.43
N TRP A 99 -2.00 -0.88 -6.69
CA TRP A 99 -1.05 0.18 -6.39
C TRP A 99 -1.26 1.46 -7.21
N TRP A 100 -2.19 1.48 -8.17
CA TRP A 100 -2.66 2.72 -8.82
C TRP A 100 -3.48 3.62 -7.89
N TYR A 101 -4.17 3.05 -6.90
CA TYR A 101 -5.00 3.82 -5.97
C TYR A 101 -4.19 4.38 -4.81
N LEU A 102 -3.32 3.55 -4.25
CA LEU A 102 -2.47 3.90 -3.12
C LEU A 102 -1.14 3.16 -3.27
N SER A 103 -0.05 3.91 -3.22
CA SER A 103 1.30 3.45 -3.52
C SER A 103 2.26 3.81 -2.39
N ASP A 104 3.57 3.76 -2.64
CA ASP A 104 4.63 4.04 -1.68
C ASP A 104 4.60 3.03 -0.52
N SER A 105 4.98 3.46 0.67
CA SER A 105 4.91 2.77 1.94
C SER A 105 3.52 2.26 2.36
N ASN A 106 2.51 2.29 1.49
CA ASN A 106 1.23 1.62 1.73
C ASN A 106 1.14 0.26 1.06
N VAL A 107 2.02 -0.07 0.12
CA VAL A 107 1.98 -1.35 -0.64
C VAL A 107 3.24 -2.20 -0.48
N GLU A 108 4.34 -1.63 0.00
CA GLU A 108 5.61 -2.34 0.13
C GLU A 108 6.42 -1.82 1.32
N TRP A 109 6.88 -2.71 2.21
CA TRP A 109 7.85 -2.40 3.28
C TRP A 109 9.01 -3.39 3.38
N GLY A 110 9.09 -4.38 2.48
CA GLY A 110 10.12 -5.43 2.51
C GLY A 110 9.68 -6.73 3.19
N ASP A 111 8.41 -6.80 3.61
CA ASP A 111 7.71 -8.00 4.06
C ASP A 111 7.83 -9.16 3.06
N ASP A 112 7.77 -8.87 1.75
CA ASP A 112 7.89 -9.86 0.69
C ASP A 112 9.32 -10.24 0.30
N ALA A 113 10.35 -9.70 0.96
CA ALA A 113 11.75 -10.00 0.64
C ALA A 113 12.08 -11.50 0.83
N GLY A 114 11.50 -12.14 1.85
CA GLY A 114 11.67 -13.57 2.09
C GLY A 114 11.07 -14.43 0.97
N SER A 115 9.84 -14.09 0.55
CA SER A 115 9.15 -14.74 -0.57
C SER A 115 9.90 -14.54 -1.89
N LEU A 116 10.44 -13.34 -2.13
CA LEU A 116 11.28 -13.05 -3.30
C LEU A 116 12.58 -13.87 -3.26
N ALA A 117 13.24 -13.96 -2.10
CA ALA A 117 14.44 -14.76 -1.97
C ALA A 117 14.18 -16.25 -2.21
N ALA A 118 13.06 -16.79 -1.70
CA ALA A 118 12.66 -18.16 -1.96
C ALA A 118 12.41 -18.39 -3.46
N TYR A 119 11.73 -17.46 -4.13
CA TYR A 119 11.48 -17.50 -5.57
C TYR A 119 12.77 -17.56 -6.39
N LEU A 120 13.75 -16.73 -6.04
CA LEU A 120 15.05 -16.64 -6.71
C LEU A 120 15.89 -17.91 -6.49
N LYS A 121 15.99 -18.38 -5.25
CA LYS A 121 16.75 -19.59 -4.90
C LYS A 121 16.20 -20.84 -5.56
N ALA A 122 14.88 -20.97 -5.64
CA ALA A 122 14.24 -22.08 -6.37
C ALA A 122 14.62 -22.13 -7.86
N ARG A 123 15.15 -21.02 -8.40
CA ARG A 123 15.64 -20.88 -9.78
C ARG A 123 17.17 -20.84 -9.88
N GLY A 124 17.88 -21.12 -8.79
CA GLY A 124 19.35 -21.11 -8.73
C GLY A 124 19.97 -19.71 -8.69
N GLU A 125 19.19 -18.67 -8.44
CA GLU A 125 19.68 -17.29 -8.37
C GLU A 125 19.94 -16.86 -6.93
N THR A 126 21.13 -16.28 -6.69
CA THR A 126 21.53 -15.70 -5.40
C THR A 126 21.74 -14.19 -5.48
N LYS A 127 21.35 -13.57 -6.59
CA LYS A 127 21.46 -12.12 -6.84
C LYS A 127 20.28 -11.63 -7.67
N VAL A 128 19.88 -10.39 -7.44
CA VAL A 128 18.81 -9.74 -8.21
C VAL A 128 19.11 -8.25 -8.32
N ARG A 129 18.93 -7.69 -9.52
CA ARG A 129 18.92 -6.25 -9.70
C ARG A 129 17.53 -5.73 -9.41
N GLY A 130 17.39 -4.60 -8.73
CA GLY A 130 16.05 -4.13 -8.42
C GLY A 130 15.95 -2.72 -7.91
N ALA A 131 14.70 -2.31 -7.74
CA ALA A 131 14.28 -1.11 -7.04
C ALA A 131 13.17 -1.53 -6.07
N LEU A 132 13.52 -1.69 -4.79
CA LEU A 132 12.64 -2.16 -3.73
C LEU A 132 12.65 -1.17 -2.56
N LEU A 133 11.50 -0.91 -1.93
CA LEU A 133 11.41 0.13 -0.90
C LEU A 133 12.10 -0.30 0.40
N GLY A 134 11.64 -1.38 1.02
CA GLY A 134 12.30 -2.01 2.17
C GLY A 134 12.98 -3.33 1.82
N GLY A 135 12.66 -3.93 0.68
CA GLY A 135 13.24 -5.22 0.28
C GLY A 135 14.74 -5.19 0.03
N TYR A 136 15.30 -4.01 -0.30
CA TYR A 136 16.72 -3.87 -0.66
C TYR A 136 17.68 -4.29 0.45
N TRP A 137 17.35 -4.00 1.72
CA TRP A 137 18.18 -4.39 2.87
C TRP A 137 17.84 -5.81 3.34
N ALA A 138 16.55 -6.17 3.33
CA ALA A 138 16.06 -7.44 3.85
C ALA A 138 16.51 -8.67 3.05
N LEU A 139 16.69 -8.53 1.72
CA LEU A 139 17.13 -9.65 0.85
C LEU A 139 18.47 -10.27 1.28
N SER A 140 19.39 -9.44 1.79
CA SER A 140 20.70 -9.89 2.24
C SER A 140 20.62 -10.90 3.40
N HIS A 141 19.64 -10.73 4.30
CA HIS A 141 19.38 -11.67 5.41
C HIS A 141 18.89 -13.04 4.92
N TYR A 142 18.30 -13.09 3.72
CA TYR A 142 17.91 -14.32 3.06
C TYR A 142 19.01 -14.85 2.13
N GLY A 143 20.23 -14.32 2.17
CA GLY A 143 21.34 -14.80 1.33
C GLY A 143 21.17 -14.51 -0.16
N VAL A 144 20.43 -13.44 -0.50
CA VAL A 144 20.32 -12.93 -1.87
C VAL A 144 20.98 -11.55 -1.93
N GLN A 145 21.96 -11.40 -2.82
CA GLN A 145 22.60 -10.12 -3.09
C GLN A 145 21.64 -9.20 -3.86
N TYR A 146 21.32 -8.05 -3.27
CA TYR A 146 20.60 -7.00 -3.95
C TYR A 146 21.57 -6.08 -4.69
N LEU A 147 21.27 -5.80 -5.97
CA LEU A 147 22.02 -4.84 -6.78
C LEU A 147 21.09 -3.67 -7.10
N ASP A 148 21.46 -2.48 -6.66
CA ASP A 148 20.62 -1.29 -6.84
C ASP A 148 20.53 -0.91 -8.32
N LEU A 149 19.32 -0.85 -8.85
CA LEU A 149 19.06 -0.44 -10.23
C LEU A 149 19.46 1.03 -10.46
N PHE A 150 19.53 1.84 -9.41
CA PHE A 150 19.95 3.24 -9.48
C PHE A 150 21.44 3.48 -9.26
N ALA A 151 22.25 2.42 -9.12
CA ALA A 151 23.69 2.57 -8.98
C ALA A 151 24.30 3.33 -10.18
N PRO A 152 25.39 4.08 -9.98
CA PRO A 152 26.06 4.80 -11.06
C PRO A 152 26.44 3.87 -12.22
N PRO A 153 26.32 4.29 -13.49
CA PRO A 153 26.68 3.46 -14.65
C PRO A 153 28.14 2.97 -14.66
N GLU A 154 29.03 3.71 -14.00
CA GLU A 154 30.45 3.36 -13.83
C GLU A 154 30.65 2.14 -12.93
N GLU A 155 29.68 1.85 -12.06
CA GLU A 155 29.69 0.68 -11.19
C GLU A 155 29.28 -0.56 -11.99
N ARG A 156 30.28 -1.37 -12.39
CA ARG A 156 30.03 -2.65 -13.06
C ARG A 156 29.34 -3.62 -12.10
N GLN A 157 28.04 -3.75 -12.26
CA GLN A 157 27.26 -4.77 -11.57
C GLN A 157 27.28 -6.09 -12.35
N PRO A 158 27.31 -7.24 -11.65
CA PRO A 158 27.20 -8.53 -12.29
C PRO A 158 25.85 -8.65 -13.01
N GLU A 159 25.82 -9.43 -14.08
CA GLU A 159 24.58 -9.75 -14.78
C GLU A 159 23.64 -10.54 -13.86
N THR A 160 22.35 -10.25 -13.97
CA THR A 160 21.28 -10.97 -13.27
C THR A 160 20.26 -11.49 -14.28
N LYS A 161 19.65 -12.62 -13.97
CA LYS A 161 18.57 -13.20 -14.78
C LYS A 161 17.25 -12.45 -14.63
N TYR A 162 17.05 -11.86 -13.45
CA TYR A 162 15.84 -11.17 -13.07
C TYR A 162 16.11 -9.72 -12.66
N VAL A 163 15.09 -8.89 -12.89
CA VAL A 163 14.92 -7.56 -12.30
C VAL A 163 13.68 -7.58 -11.41
N ALA A 164 13.81 -7.18 -10.15
CA ALA A 164 12.69 -7.08 -9.21
C ALA A 164 12.35 -5.60 -8.93
N ILE A 165 11.11 -5.21 -9.19
CA ILE A 165 10.65 -3.83 -9.04
C ILE A 165 9.45 -3.81 -8.09
N GLY A 166 9.57 -3.05 -7.01
CA GLY A 166 8.50 -2.83 -6.06
C GLY A 166 7.34 -2.06 -6.70
N ALA A 167 6.11 -2.31 -6.25
CA ALA A 167 4.89 -1.69 -6.72
C ALA A 167 4.96 -0.16 -6.65
N SER A 168 5.61 0.38 -5.62
CA SER A 168 5.85 1.81 -5.43
C SER A 168 6.74 2.43 -6.51
N TYR A 169 7.81 1.71 -6.86
CA TYR A 169 8.70 2.10 -7.95
C TYR A 169 8.02 1.96 -9.30
N LEU A 170 7.29 0.85 -9.54
CA LEU A 170 6.49 0.70 -10.74
C LEU A 170 5.45 1.80 -10.87
N ASN A 171 4.78 2.22 -9.80
CA ASN A 171 3.85 3.35 -9.82
C ASN A 171 4.54 4.69 -10.13
N GLY A 172 5.82 4.82 -9.79
CA GLY A 172 6.61 6.04 -9.99
C GLY A 172 6.59 7.01 -8.81
N SER A 173 5.89 6.68 -7.72
CA SER A 173 5.76 7.55 -6.53
C SER A 173 7.04 7.67 -5.72
N THR A 174 7.90 6.64 -5.73
CA THR A 174 9.12 6.55 -4.90
C THR A 174 10.41 6.66 -5.69
N VAL A 175 10.32 6.94 -6.99
CA VAL A 175 11.50 7.15 -7.85
C VAL A 175 12.18 8.46 -7.45
N VAL A 176 13.37 8.37 -6.86
CA VAL A 176 14.13 9.53 -6.38
C VAL A 176 14.70 10.37 -7.53
N PRO A 177 14.94 11.68 -7.33
CA PRO A 177 15.64 12.50 -8.31
C PRO A 177 17.03 11.96 -8.64
N GLY A 178 17.37 11.98 -9.93
CA GLY A 178 18.68 11.59 -10.43
C GLY A 178 19.42 12.76 -11.09
N PRO A 179 20.74 12.61 -11.34
CA PRO A 179 21.52 13.62 -12.06
C PRO A 179 21.06 13.76 -13.53
N PRO A 180 21.46 14.84 -14.22
CA PRO A 180 21.16 15.00 -15.65
C PRO A 180 21.56 13.79 -16.48
N GLY A 181 20.68 13.33 -17.37
CA GLY A 181 20.90 12.16 -18.22
C GLY A 181 20.59 10.81 -17.56
N SER A 182 20.13 10.80 -16.31
CA SER A 182 19.71 9.56 -15.62
C SER A 182 18.30 9.09 -15.99
N GLY A 183 17.52 9.90 -16.70
CA GLY A 183 16.10 9.65 -16.97
C GLY A 183 15.22 9.89 -15.75
N ARG A 184 15.71 10.61 -14.73
CA ARG A 184 15.04 10.90 -13.45
C ARG A 184 15.25 12.34 -12.97
N GLU A 185 15.70 13.22 -13.85
CA GLU A 185 16.03 14.61 -13.54
C GLU A 185 14.79 15.50 -13.38
N THR A 186 13.71 15.23 -14.09
CA THR A 186 12.43 15.96 -13.97
C THR A 186 11.36 15.12 -13.29
N PHE A 187 10.31 15.77 -12.79
CA PHE A 187 9.16 15.06 -12.20
C PHE A 187 8.51 14.08 -13.19
N GLU A 188 8.28 14.50 -14.44
CA GLU A 188 7.67 13.66 -15.47
C GLU A 188 8.53 12.43 -15.79
N LEU A 189 9.85 12.61 -15.88
CA LEU A 189 10.78 11.51 -16.14
C LEU A 189 10.80 10.51 -14.98
N ARG A 190 10.80 10.97 -13.73
CA ARG A 190 10.73 10.08 -12.55
C ARG A 190 9.45 9.25 -12.52
N VAL A 191 8.31 9.92 -12.71
CA VAL A 191 7.00 9.25 -12.71
C VAL A 191 6.93 8.21 -13.82
N ASN A 192 7.67 8.37 -14.93
CA ASN A 192 7.65 7.45 -16.06
C ASN A 192 8.90 6.56 -16.20
N PHE A 193 9.80 6.57 -15.22
CA PHE A 193 11.08 5.87 -15.30
C PHE A 193 10.93 4.36 -15.57
N PHE A 194 9.89 3.73 -15.03
CA PHE A 194 9.58 2.32 -15.21
C PHE A 194 8.43 2.06 -16.20
N ASP A 195 8.08 3.01 -17.08
CA ASP A 195 6.93 2.86 -18.01
C ASP A 195 7.06 1.60 -18.89
N GLU A 196 8.26 1.28 -19.35
CA GLU A 196 8.53 0.07 -20.10
C GLU A 196 8.14 -1.20 -19.32
N TYR A 197 8.48 -1.27 -18.03
CA TYR A 197 8.15 -2.40 -17.18
C TYR A 197 6.65 -2.49 -16.87
N ARG A 198 5.92 -1.36 -16.83
CA ARG A 198 4.45 -1.37 -16.68
C ARG A 198 3.73 -2.01 -17.86
N ARG A 199 4.32 -1.93 -19.06
CA ARG A 199 3.77 -2.49 -20.30
C ARG A 199 4.17 -3.95 -20.51
N ARG A 200 5.17 -4.44 -19.77
CA ARG A 200 5.62 -5.83 -19.81
C ARG A 200 4.80 -6.68 -18.85
N THR A 201 4.54 -7.92 -19.24
CA THR A 201 3.99 -8.92 -18.31
C THR A 201 5.10 -9.38 -17.36
N PRO A 202 4.94 -9.25 -16.04
CA PRO A 202 5.91 -9.80 -15.09
C PRO A 202 5.93 -11.33 -15.18
N GLU A 203 7.09 -11.94 -14.96
CA GLU A 203 7.19 -13.39 -14.81
C GLU A 203 6.52 -13.86 -13.52
N ALA A 204 6.65 -13.08 -12.45
CA ALA A 204 6.00 -13.34 -11.18
C ALA A 204 5.65 -12.03 -10.47
N VAL A 205 4.58 -12.08 -9.69
CA VAL A 205 4.22 -11.04 -8.73
C VAL A 205 4.30 -11.66 -7.34
N ILE A 206 5.23 -11.18 -6.53
CA ILE A 206 5.47 -11.66 -5.17
C ILE A 206 4.69 -10.77 -4.21
N GLY A 207 3.81 -11.41 -3.44
CA GLY A 207 2.99 -10.79 -2.41
C GLY A 207 2.16 -9.59 -2.83
N ASN A 208 1.81 -9.49 -4.12
CA ASN A 208 1.14 -8.32 -4.73
C ASN A 208 1.92 -6.99 -4.63
N SER A 209 3.15 -7.00 -4.11
CA SER A 209 3.99 -5.82 -3.86
C SER A 209 5.26 -5.78 -4.71
N ILE A 210 5.80 -6.91 -5.18
CA ILE A 210 7.05 -6.95 -5.97
C ILE A 210 6.81 -7.65 -7.31
N TYR A 211 7.24 -7.02 -8.39
CA TYR A 211 7.07 -7.49 -9.76
C TYR A 211 8.43 -7.93 -10.30
N VAL A 212 8.52 -9.20 -10.69
CA VAL A 212 9.76 -9.83 -11.15
C VAL A 212 9.71 -9.99 -12.66
N PHE A 213 10.71 -9.45 -13.34
CA PHE A 213 10.84 -9.50 -14.79
C PHE A 213 12.08 -10.28 -15.18
N ARG A 214 11.93 -11.19 -16.13
CA ARG A 214 13.08 -11.87 -16.75
C ARG A 214 13.76 -10.94 -17.73
N VAL A 215 15.08 -10.85 -17.65
CA VAL A 215 15.92 -10.04 -18.56
C VAL A 215 16.97 -10.88 -19.29
N ARG A 216 17.05 -12.19 -19.00
CA ARG A 216 17.91 -13.17 -19.68
C ARG A 216 17.26 -14.55 -19.75
#